data_AF-A0A1V3WD96-F1
#
_entry.id   AF-A0A1V3WD96-F1
#
_cell.length_a   1.000
_cell.length_b   1.000
_cell.length_c   1.000
_cell.angle_alpha   90.00
_cell.angle_beta   90.00
_cell.angle_gamma   90.00
#
_symmetry.space_group_name_H-M   'P 1'
#
loop_
_entity.id
_entity.type
_entity.pdbx_description
1 polymer ?
#
loop_
_entity_poly.entity_id
_entity_poly.type
_entity_poly.pdbx_seq_one_letter_code
_entity_poly.pdbx_strand_id
1 'polypeptide(L)'
;MRTELNARFTDLGVPFAMHNFGSFFRFSLNGNLSFAYQPVEMDYFNAAMLTKGVYIAEGGTCFLSTAHSDADIQRIIDAAGGAARELRDAGLLNRLTSDVPAAHRAARFVEPKEPVVSGGLAGTCAVPRQSEPHTPQVRTSGGSPAPVLSLSFFGDYPRNTPGMFDVIRNAAAAADGRLATLWIPERHFHSFGGLSPNPSVLGAFLAGITTKIRIHAGSVVLPLHDPIRVAEEWAMIDNLSGGRIGVAFASGWQRNDFILAREPFDRRREVLWRDIDTVHRLWRGDPITFQRNGIETEVSLYPQPRQTDLPTWIAALGSPETFRTAGERGLSILTNLVGQTTEQLASNIALYRDARRGAGITGPGHVTALVHTLVTSDDSAARLARGPLHRYLGSSVDLFSAVTGSREQHAFERLTDSERTYLLDRAVDRFLQDNAIIGDLDHALDVARRIAGLGVDEIACFVDFGVAADDLLGGVDQLVRLGERLHTTERPPRRSPRRCRVAPSERGRPLT
;
A
#
# COMPACT_ATOMS: atom_id res chain seq x y z
N MET A 1 33.34 14.03 2.41
CA MET A 1 32.44 13.68 3.52
C MET A 1 32.29 12.17 3.76
N ARG A 2 31.52 11.39 2.95
CA ARG A 2 31.27 9.95 3.23
C ARG A 2 32.53 9.14 3.54
N THR A 3 33.48 9.17 2.62
CA THR A 3 34.73 8.38 2.69
C THR A 3 35.51 8.69 3.96
N GLU A 4 35.67 9.98 4.28
CA GLU A 4 36.38 10.43 5.46
C GLU A 4 35.68 10.01 6.76
N LEU A 5 34.36 10.19 6.84
CA LEU A 5 33.63 9.88 8.06
C LEU A 5 33.57 8.37 8.33
N ASN A 6 33.38 7.56 7.28
CA ASN A 6 33.40 6.10 7.43
C ASN A 6 34.79 5.58 7.80
N ALA A 7 35.86 6.22 7.32
CA ALA A 7 37.22 5.93 7.79
C ALA A 7 37.37 6.23 9.28
N ARG A 8 36.92 7.40 9.75
CA ARG A 8 36.95 7.76 11.18
C ARG A 8 36.15 6.79 12.06
N PHE A 9 34.96 6.36 11.62
CA PHE A 9 34.18 5.36 12.35
C PHE A 9 34.89 4.01 12.44
N THR A 10 35.56 3.61 11.35
CA THR A 10 36.37 2.39 11.31
C THR A 10 37.54 2.48 12.29
N ASP A 11 38.26 3.61 12.30
CA ASP A 11 39.39 3.85 13.22
C ASP A 11 38.96 3.89 14.69
N LEU A 12 37.76 4.42 14.97
CA LEU A 12 37.17 4.44 16.31
C LEU A 12 36.66 3.06 16.77
N GLY A 13 36.57 2.08 15.87
CA GLY A 13 36.03 0.75 16.15
C GLY A 13 34.53 0.75 16.42
N VAL A 14 33.80 1.73 15.90
CA VAL A 14 32.37 1.92 16.16
C VAL A 14 31.53 1.47 14.96
N PRO A 15 30.34 0.87 15.18
CA PRO A 15 29.53 0.31 14.10
C PRO A 15 28.71 1.37 13.35
N PHE A 16 29.19 2.60 13.20
CA PHE A 16 28.49 3.65 12.44
C PHE A 16 28.94 3.68 10.99
N ALA A 17 28.01 4.02 10.10
CA ALA A 17 28.30 4.33 8.71
C ALA A 17 27.45 5.50 8.22
N MET A 18 28.00 6.26 7.28
CA MET A 18 27.30 7.26 6.52
C MET A 18 27.07 6.72 5.10
N HIS A 19 25.83 6.85 4.64
CA HIS A 19 25.41 6.53 3.28
C HIS A 19 24.95 7.79 2.58
N ASN A 20 25.14 7.87 1.27
CA ASN A 20 24.67 9.00 0.48
C ASN A 20 24.18 8.56 -0.90
N PHE A 21 23.21 9.30 -1.43
CA PHE A 21 22.75 9.23 -2.81
C PHE A 21 22.65 10.65 -3.35
N GLY A 22 23.59 11.04 -4.22
CA GLY A 22 23.78 12.43 -4.61
C GLY A 22 24.01 13.33 -3.37
N SER A 23 23.20 14.38 -3.25
CA SER A 23 23.26 15.36 -2.16
C SER A 23 22.56 14.94 -0.86
N PHE A 24 21.82 13.82 -0.87
CA PHE A 24 21.18 13.29 0.33
C PHE A 24 22.13 12.33 1.04
N PHE A 25 22.13 12.36 2.37
CA PHE A 25 22.92 11.44 3.18
C PHE A 25 22.21 11.07 4.48
N ARG A 26 22.61 9.95 5.10
CA ARG A 26 22.07 9.46 6.38
C ARG A 26 23.13 8.70 7.15
N PHE A 27 23.05 8.77 8.48
CA PHE A 27 23.82 7.90 9.38
C PHE A 27 23.04 6.62 9.68
N SER A 28 23.77 5.51 9.72
CA SER A 28 23.27 4.20 10.08
C SER A 28 24.15 3.57 11.15
N LEU A 29 23.55 2.70 11.94
CA LEU A 29 24.25 1.79 12.83
C LEU A 29 24.23 0.40 12.18
N ASN A 30 25.39 -0.26 12.09
CA ASN A 30 25.55 -1.61 11.54
C ASN A 30 25.02 -1.77 10.09
N GLY A 31 24.92 -0.70 9.31
CA GLY A 31 24.37 -0.74 7.95
C GLY A 31 22.84 -0.88 7.88
N ASN A 32 22.11 -0.68 8.99
CA ASN A 32 20.64 -0.62 8.98
C ASN A 32 20.15 0.70 8.37
N LEU A 33 19.46 0.63 7.23
CA LEU A 33 18.90 1.79 6.52
C LEU A 33 17.40 2.01 6.76
N SER A 34 16.76 1.17 7.60
CA SER A 34 15.31 1.17 7.79
C SER A 34 14.81 2.48 8.43
N PHE A 35 13.64 2.96 7.99
CA PHE A 35 12.91 4.06 8.63
C PHE A 35 11.95 3.58 9.71
N ALA A 36 11.54 2.30 9.65
CA ALA A 36 10.57 1.73 10.59
C ALA A 36 11.21 1.30 11.92
N TYR A 37 12.53 1.08 11.92
CA TYR A 37 13.28 0.61 13.09
C TYR A 37 14.62 1.35 13.20
N GLN A 38 14.72 2.25 14.19
CA GLN A 38 15.99 2.84 14.62
C GLN A 38 16.37 2.27 15.99
N PRO A 39 17.59 1.73 16.15
CA PRO A 39 18.10 1.34 17.46
C PRO A 39 18.16 2.55 18.39
N VAL A 40 17.99 2.37 19.70
CA VAL A 40 18.06 3.45 20.70
C VAL A 40 19.41 4.18 20.68
N GLU A 41 20.47 3.48 20.27
CA GLU A 41 21.81 4.04 20.06
C GLU A 41 21.84 5.11 18.96
N MET A 42 20.95 5.04 17.96
CA MET A 42 20.79 6.10 16.97
C MET A 42 20.10 7.34 17.57
N ASP A 43 19.19 7.18 18.52
CA ASP A 43 18.57 8.31 19.22
C ASP A 43 19.59 9.02 20.11
N TYR A 44 20.44 8.25 20.82
CA TYR A 44 21.57 8.81 21.57
C TYR A 44 22.58 9.49 20.63
N PHE A 45 22.84 8.92 19.45
CA PHE A 45 23.73 9.54 18.48
C PHE A 45 23.16 10.86 17.96
N ASN A 46 21.87 10.90 17.62
CA ASN A 46 21.20 12.12 17.17
C ASN A 46 21.15 13.19 18.28
N ALA A 47 20.91 12.79 19.52
CA ALA A 47 20.99 13.68 20.68
C ALA A 47 22.42 14.22 20.87
N ALA A 48 23.45 13.39 20.72
CA ALA A 48 24.85 13.79 20.81
C ALA A 48 25.31 14.66 19.62
N MET A 49 24.67 14.54 18.45
CA MET A 49 24.86 15.44 17.32
C MET A 49 24.24 16.82 17.60
N LEU A 50 23.05 16.83 18.20
CA LEU A 50 22.36 18.05 18.58
C LEU A 50 23.15 18.87 19.61
N THR A 51 23.74 18.22 20.62
CA THR A 51 24.62 18.91 21.60
C THR A 51 25.88 19.50 20.97
N LYS A 52 26.26 19.04 19.76
CA LYS A 52 27.38 19.55 18.96
C LYS A 52 26.93 20.54 17.88
N GLY A 53 25.69 21.02 17.97
CA GLY A 53 25.14 22.05 17.08
C GLY A 53 24.70 21.52 15.71
N VAL A 54 24.57 20.20 15.53
CA VAL A 54 24.06 19.60 14.29
C VAL A 54 22.72 18.94 14.58
N TYR A 55 21.65 19.61 14.16
CA TYR A 55 20.31 19.04 14.25
C TYR A 55 20.05 18.08 13.08
N ILE A 56 19.54 16.89 13.40
CA ILE A 56 19.13 15.87 12.44
C ILE A 56 17.60 15.77 12.51
N ALA A 57 16.93 16.01 11.38
CA ALA A 57 15.46 15.99 11.30
C ALA A 57 14.88 14.61 11.58
N GLU A 58 13.63 14.57 12.03
CA GLU A 58 12.87 13.34 12.26
C GLU A 58 12.82 12.50 10.98
N GLY A 59 13.35 11.26 11.04
CA GLY A 59 13.57 10.38 9.89
C GLY A 59 15.05 10.19 9.50
N GLY A 60 15.96 11.04 9.98
CA GLY A 60 17.41 10.82 9.88
C GLY A 60 18.04 11.03 8.50
N THR A 61 17.26 11.44 7.48
CA THR A 61 17.77 11.83 6.16
C THR A 61 18.17 13.31 6.17
N CYS A 62 19.41 13.57 5.81
CA CYS A 62 20.00 14.89 5.70
C CYS A 62 20.22 15.27 4.23
N PHE A 63 20.28 16.57 3.95
CA PHE A 63 20.48 17.09 2.60
C PHE A 63 21.55 18.19 2.61
N LEU A 64 22.52 18.09 1.71
CA LEU A 64 23.49 19.16 1.44
C LEU A 64 23.06 19.94 0.20
N SER A 65 22.83 21.24 0.36
CA SER A 65 22.62 22.15 -0.76
C SER A 65 23.89 22.93 -1.09
N THR A 66 23.88 23.67 -2.21
CA THR A 66 24.93 24.63 -2.57
C THR A 66 25.10 25.78 -1.58
N ALA A 67 24.22 25.91 -0.59
CA ALA A 67 24.36 26.89 0.50
C ALA A 67 25.35 26.43 1.58
N HIS A 68 25.76 25.16 1.60
CA HIS A 68 26.71 24.63 2.58
C HIS A 68 28.14 24.76 2.07
N SER A 69 29.01 25.37 2.88
CA SER A 69 30.43 25.50 2.61
C SER A 69 31.21 24.25 3.03
N ASP A 70 32.47 24.13 2.60
CA ASP A 70 33.38 23.09 3.08
C ASP A 70 33.57 23.13 4.60
N ALA A 71 33.52 24.33 5.20
CA ALA A 71 33.58 24.49 6.65
C ALA A 71 32.32 23.91 7.34
N ASP A 72 31.14 24.01 6.72
CA ASP A 72 29.91 23.42 7.25
C ASP A 72 29.96 21.90 7.17
N ILE A 73 30.46 21.36 6.04
CA ILE A 73 30.68 19.92 5.87
C ILE A 73 31.67 19.41 6.92
N GLN A 74 32.76 20.13 7.17
CA GLN A 74 33.75 19.76 8.18
C GLN A 74 33.14 19.74 9.60
N ARG A 75 32.30 20.73 9.95
CA ARG A 75 31.58 20.72 11.23
C ARG A 75 30.70 19.49 11.41
N ILE A 76 30.01 19.05 10.35
CA ILE A 76 29.19 17.82 10.42
C ILE A 76 30.08 16.58 10.63
N ILE A 77 31.23 16.51 9.95
CA ILE A 77 32.18 15.41 10.09
C ILE A 77 32.72 15.33 11.52
N ASP A 78 33.11 16.47 12.08
CA ASP A 78 33.66 16.53 13.44
C ASP A 78 32.60 16.26 14.50
N ALA A 79 31.38 16.76 14.32
CA ALA A 79 30.24 16.47 15.20
C ALA A 79 29.93 14.97 15.21
N ALA A 80 29.85 14.34 14.04
CA ALA A 80 29.54 12.91 13.92
C ALA A 80 30.66 12.02 14.49
N GLY A 81 31.92 12.36 14.21
CA GLY A 81 33.07 11.66 14.81
C GLY A 81 33.12 11.81 16.34
N GLY A 82 32.82 13.01 16.85
CA GLY A 82 32.76 13.29 18.29
C GLY A 82 31.61 12.55 18.98
N ALA A 83 30.42 12.56 18.39
CA ALA A 83 29.25 11.86 18.92
C ALA A 83 29.49 10.35 19.00
N ALA A 84 30.04 9.74 17.95
CA ALA A 84 30.34 8.31 17.95
C ALA A 84 31.39 7.92 19.00
N ARG A 85 32.40 8.77 19.21
CA ARG A 85 33.42 8.58 20.25
C ARG A 85 32.81 8.66 21.65
N GLU A 86 31.96 9.65 21.91
CA GLU A 86 31.28 9.83 23.19
C GLU A 86 30.40 8.62 23.55
N LEU A 87 29.60 8.15 22.60
CA LEU A 87 28.77 6.95 22.79
C LEU A 87 29.61 5.69 23.06
N ARG A 88 30.75 5.55 22.38
CA ARG A 88 31.69 4.44 22.62
C ARG A 88 32.28 4.50 24.02
N ASP A 89 32.81 5.66 24.41
CA ASP A 89 33.50 5.84 25.69
C ASP A 89 32.52 5.73 26.87
N ALA A 90 31.25 6.08 26.67
CA ALA A 90 30.15 5.84 27.60
C ALA A 90 29.69 4.36 27.67
N GLY A 91 30.27 3.47 26.85
CA GLY A 91 29.92 2.05 26.80
C GLY A 91 28.56 1.75 26.18
N LEU A 92 27.88 2.74 25.59
CA LEU A 92 26.56 2.60 24.97
C LEU A 92 26.60 1.78 23.67
N LEU A 93 27.80 1.52 23.15
CA LEU A 93 28.02 0.71 21.94
C LEU A 93 28.52 -0.72 22.25
N ASN A 94 28.79 -1.05 23.52
CA ASN A 94 29.47 -2.29 23.92
C ASN A 94 28.64 -3.56 23.72
N ARG A 95 27.31 -3.46 23.59
CA ARG A 95 26.43 -4.59 23.24
C ARG A 95 26.57 -5.04 21.78
N LEU A 96 27.26 -4.27 20.94
CA LEU A 96 27.34 -4.50 19.49
C LEU A 96 28.73 -4.96 19.03
N THR A 97 29.76 -4.90 19.89
CA THR A 97 31.15 -5.21 19.55
C THR A 97 31.60 -6.61 19.97
N SER A 98 30.80 -7.37 20.71
CA SER A 98 31.23 -8.65 21.31
C SER A 98 30.84 -9.94 20.57
N ASP A 99 30.12 -9.89 19.43
CA ASP A 99 29.72 -11.11 18.69
C ASP A 99 29.85 -11.00 17.16
N VAL A 100 31.07 -10.75 16.65
CA VAL A 100 31.38 -10.97 15.23
C VAL A 100 32.74 -11.66 15.08
N PRO A 101 32.79 -12.95 14.66
CA PRO A 101 34.05 -13.61 14.32
C PRO A 101 34.78 -12.90 13.17
N ALA A 102 36.11 -12.84 13.25
CA ALA A 102 37.00 -12.07 12.38
C ALA A 102 36.98 -12.41 10.86
N ALA A 103 36.14 -13.35 10.41
CA ALA A 103 36.14 -13.88 9.04
C ALA A 103 35.37 -13.03 8.00
N HIS A 104 34.64 -11.98 8.40
CA HIS A 104 33.85 -11.16 7.46
C HIS A 104 34.47 -9.81 7.06
N ARG A 105 35.77 -9.60 7.31
CA ARG A 105 36.46 -8.33 6.97
C ARG A 105 36.74 -8.10 5.48
N ALA A 106 36.31 -8.95 4.55
CA ALA A 106 36.61 -8.74 3.13
C ALA A 106 35.48 -9.21 2.19
N ALA A 107 34.52 -8.33 1.94
CA ALA A 107 33.74 -8.36 0.70
C ALA A 107 33.96 -7.02 -0.02
N ARG A 108 34.88 -7.02 -0.99
CA ARG A 108 35.12 -5.87 -1.87
C ARG A 108 33.90 -5.65 -2.77
N PHE A 109 33.43 -4.41 -2.82
CA PHE A 109 32.39 -3.97 -3.75
C PHE A 109 33.00 -3.81 -5.15
N VAL A 110 32.30 -4.29 -6.19
CA VAL A 110 32.63 -4.05 -7.61
C VAL A 110 31.83 -2.84 -8.08
N GLU A 111 32.51 -1.83 -8.63
CA GLU A 111 31.86 -0.60 -9.12
C GLU A 111 31.04 -0.85 -10.40
N PRO A 112 29.85 -0.24 -10.55
CA PRO A 112 29.12 -0.22 -11.81
C PRO A 112 29.77 0.74 -12.81
N LYS A 113 29.95 0.30 -14.06
CA LYS A 113 30.36 1.15 -15.19
C LYS A 113 29.26 2.16 -15.55
N GLU A 114 29.66 3.40 -15.84
CA GLU A 114 28.79 4.48 -16.30
C GLU A 114 28.12 4.17 -17.66
N PRO A 115 26.90 4.68 -17.91
CA PRO A 115 26.24 4.57 -19.20
C PRO A 115 26.73 5.63 -20.19
N VAL A 116 26.99 5.19 -21.42
CA VAL A 116 27.27 6.03 -22.58
C VAL A 116 25.97 6.65 -23.09
N VAL A 117 25.98 7.97 -23.31
CA VAL A 117 24.87 8.74 -23.88
C VAL A 117 25.01 8.82 -25.40
N SER A 118 23.94 8.48 -26.12
CA SER A 118 23.68 8.93 -27.50
C SER A 118 22.18 9.28 -27.61
N GLY A 119 21.83 10.56 -27.77
CA GLY A 119 21.47 11.18 -29.07
C GLY A 119 20.26 10.48 -29.69
N GLY A 120 19.00 10.89 -29.50
CA GLY A 120 18.43 12.20 -29.80
C GLY A 120 17.86 12.17 -31.22
N LEU A 121 16.53 12.10 -31.39
CA LEU A 121 15.83 12.47 -32.63
C LEU A 121 14.34 12.76 -32.34
N ALA A 122 13.95 13.99 -32.63
CA ALA A 122 12.60 14.51 -32.61
C ALA A 122 11.84 14.12 -33.89
N GLY A 123 10.55 13.85 -33.78
CA GLY A 123 9.67 13.58 -34.92
C GLY A 123 8.22 13.89 -34.59
N THR A 124 7.81 15.11 -34.88
CA THR A 124 6.42 15.59 -34.85
C THR A 124 5.64 15.02 -36.04
N CYS A 125 4.45 14.46 -35.81
CA CYS A 125 3.43 14.31 -36.84
C CYS A 125 2.04 14.51 -36.22
N ALA A 126 1.29 15.43 -36.82
CA ALA A 126 -0.07 15.82 -36.43
C ALA A 126 -1.11 15.26 -37.42
N VAL A 127 -2.39 15.47 -37.08
CA VAL A 127 -3.62 15.48 -37.92
C VAL A 127 -4.40 14.14 -37.94
N PRO A 128 -5.76 14.06 -38.04
CA PRO A 128 -6.86 15.03 -37.88
C PRO A 128 -7.99 14.62 -36.87
N ARG A 129 -8.87 15.58 -36.54
CA ARG A 129 -10.13 15.44 -35.78
C ARG A 129 -11.22 14.67 -36.54
N GLN A 130 -11.95 13.77 -35.87
CA GLN A 130 -13.32 13.37 -36.25
C GLN A 130 -14.24 13.17 -35.02
N SER A 131 -15.38 13.86 -35.09
CA SER A 131 -16.69 13.76 -34.40
C SER A 131 -16.86 12.99 -33.07
N GLU A 132 -17.26 13.74 -32.03
CA GLU A 132 -17.71 13.28 -30.71
C GLU A 132 -19.11 12.61 -30.73
N PRO A 133 -19.34 11.59 -29.89
CA PRO A 133 -20.65 11.29 -29.33
C PRO A 133 -20.79 11.83 -27.89
N HIS A 134 -21.94 12.46 -27.64
CA HIS A 134 -22.41 13.13 -26.43
C HIS A 134 -21.91 12.58 -25.07
N THR A 135 -21.23 13.45 -24.32
CA THR A 135 -20.98 13.32 -22.87
C THR A 135 -22.04 14.11 -22.08
N PRO A 136 -22.64 13.59 -21.00
CA PRO A 136 -23.51 14.37 -20.13
C PRO A 136 -22.70 15.43 -19.38
N GLN A 137 -23.15 16.68 -19.42
CA GLN A 137 -22.49 17.80 -18.74
C GLN A 137 -22.51 17.64 -17.21
N VAL A 138 -21.32 17.61 -16.61
CA VAL A 138 -21.11 17.69 -15.16
C VAL A 138 -21.35 19.13 -14.70
N ARG A 139 -22.32 19.31 -13.80
CA ARG A 139 -22.43 20.53 -12.98
C ARG A 139 -21.40 20.46 -11.86
N THR A 140 -20.54 21.47 -11.78
CA THR A 140 -19.55 21.64 -10.70
C THR A 140 -20.21 22.22 -9.45
N SER A 141 -20.29 21.41 -8.39
CA SER A 141 -20.47 21.89 -7.01
C SER A 141 -19.49 21.15 -6.10
N GLY A 142 -18.63 21.91 -5.43
CA GLY A 142 -17.50 21.41 -4.65
C GLY A 142 -17.87 20.50 -3.48
N GLY A 143 -17.12 19.40 -3.39
CA GLY A 143 -17.17 18.31 -2.41
C GLY A 143 -16.73 17.03 -3.15
N SER A 144 -15.67 16.35 -2.71
CA SER A 144 -15.35 15.03 -3.28
C SER A 144 -16.57 14.13 -3.13
N PRO A 145 -16.99 13.38 -4.17
CA PRO A 145 -18.08 12.44 -4.05
C PRO A 145 -17.79 11.44 -2.92
N ALA A 146 -18.84 11.00 -2.24
CA ALA A 146 -18.70 9.99 -1.18
C ALA A 146 -18.04 8.72 -1.75
N PRO A 147 -17.14 8.07 -0.98
CA PRO A 147 -16.46 6.88 -1.47
C PRO A 147 -17.48 5.74 -1.60
N VAL A 148 -17.26 4.91 -2.61
CA VAL A 148 -18.00 3.66 -2.77
C VAL A 148 -17.49 2.64 -1.75
N LEU A 149 -18.38 1.85 -1.15
CA LEU A 149 -18.01 0.78 -0.22
C LEU A 149 -18.11 -0.59 -0.89
N SER A 150 -17.10 -1.41 -0.63
CA SER A 150 -16.93 -2.77 -1.14
C SER A 150 -16.45 -3.69 -0.03
N LEU A 151 -16.61 -5.00 -0.20
CA LEU A 151 -16.02 -6.00 0.71
C LEU A 151 -14.73 -6.56 0.12
N SER A 152 -13.79 -6.90 0.99
CA SER A 152 -12.56 -7.58 0.62
C SER A 152 -12.25 -8.69 1.61
N PHE A 153 -11.73 -9.80 1.07
CA PHE A 153 -11.28 -10.94 1.83
C PHE A 153 -9.76 -11.09 1.71
N PHE A 154 -9.03 -11.16 2.82
CA PHE A 154 -7.58 -11.43 2.85
C PHE A 154 -7.07 -11.92 4.22
N GLY A 155 -7.92 -12.61 4.96
CA GLY A 155 -7.71 -13.00 6.35
C GLY A 155 -6.55 -13.94 6.61
N ASP A 156 -6.28 -14.22 7.88
CA ASP A 156 -5.41 -15.34 8.28
C ASP A 156 -6.27 -16.57 8.61
N TYR A 157 -5.93 -17.69 7.96
CA TYR A 157 -6.69 -18.93 7.99
C TYR A 157 -5.81 -20.09 8.48
N PRO A 158 -5.46 -20.13 9.77
CA PRO A 158 -4.67 -21.22 10.33
C PRO A 158 -5.37 -22.55 10.03
N ARG A 159 -4.55 -23.58 9.74
CA ARG A 159 -4.92 -24.82 9.06
C ARG A 159 -6.34 -25.28 9.42
N ASN A 160 -7.19 -25.32 8.39
CA ASN A 160 -8.55 -25.85 8.44
C ASN A 160 -9.52 -25.02 9.31
N THR A 161 -9.65 -23.71 9.04
CA THR A 161 -10.71 -22.86 9.62
C THR A 161 -12.07 -23.27 9.03
N PRO A 162 -12.90 -24.10 9.72
CA PRO A 162 -14.07 -24.71 9.11
C PRO A 162 -15.15 -23.68 8.83
N GLY A 163 -15.94 -23.89 7.77
CA GLY A 163 -17.11 -23.06 7.47
C GLY A 163 -16.80 -21.66 6.92
N MET A 164 -15.53 -21.30 6.71
CA MET A 164 -15.19 -19.95 6.24
C MET A 164 -15.71 -19.66 4.81
N PHE A 165 -15.79 -20.67 3.94
CA PHE A 165 -16.46 -20.50 2.65
C PHE A 165 -17.97 -20.23 2.79
N ASP A 166 -18.63 -20.78 3.81
CA ASP A 166 -20.02 -20.44 4.12
C ASP A 166 -20.14 -19.00 4.64
N VAL A 167 -19.19 -18.53 5.44
CA VAL A 167 -19.11 -17.13 5.90
C VAL A 167 -18.96 -16.19 4.71
N ILE A 168 -18.04 -16.48 3.78
CA ILE A 168 -17.84 -15.70 2.55
C ILE A 168 -19.11 -15.70 1.70
N ARG A 169 -19.76 -16.86 1.51
CA ARG A 169 -21.04 -16.97 0.80
C ARG A 169 -22.10 -16.07 1.43
N ASN A 170 -22.25 -16.14 2.74
CA ASN A 170 -23.27 -15.38 3.46
C ASN A 170 -22.97 -13.87 3.44
N ALA A 171 -21.71 -13.47 3.58
CA ALA A 171 -21.28 -12.08 3.45
C ALA A 171 -21.50 -11.55 2.02
N ALA A 172 -21.22 -12.34 0.99
CA ALA A 172 -21.49 -12.00 -0.40
C ALA A 172 -22.98 -11.80 -0.68
N ALA A 173 -23.83 -12.71 -0.18
CA ALA A 173 -25.29 -12.57 -0.28
C ALA A 173 -25.81 -11.35 0.51
N ALA A 174 -25.22 -11.07 1.68
CA ALA A 174 -25.53 -9.89 2.47
C ALA A 174 -25.10 -8.59 1.78
N ALA A 175 -24.06 -8.62 0.96
CA ALA A 175 -23.57 -7.45 0.22
C ALA A 175 -24.26 -7.26 -1.14
N ASP A 176 -24.88 -8.30 -1.71
CA ASP A 176 -25.42 -8.26 -3.07
C ASP A 176 -26.48 -7.16 -3.26
N GLY A 177 -26.19 -6.24 -4.18
CA GLY A 177 -27.04 -5.08 -4.47
C GLY A 177 -27.02 -3.96 -3.42
N ARG A 178 -26.18 -4.08 -2.38
CA ARG A 178 -26.05 -3.12 -1.28
C ARG A 178 -24.64 -2.55 -1.14
N LEU A 179 -23.62 -3.30 -1.55
CA LEU A 179 -22.23 -2.86 -1.69
C LEU A 179 -21.77 -3.06 -3.14
N ALA A 180 -20.70 -2.39 -3.54
CA ALA A 180 -20.32 -2.31 -4.95
C ALA A 180 -19.54 -3.51 -5.47
N THR A 181 -18.57 -3.99 -4.70
CA THR A 181 -17.61 -5.01 -5.17
C THR A 181 -17.27 -6.02 -4.08
N LEU A 182 -17.05 -7.28 -4.46
CA LEU A 182 -16.34 -8.31 -3.71
C LEU A 182 -14.90 -8.42 -4.26
N TRP A 183 -13.91 -8.12 -3.43
CA TRP A 183 -12.48 -8.23 -3.76
C TRP A 183 -11.91 -9.54 -3.22
N ILE A 184 -11.45 -10.39 -4.15
CA ILE A 184 -10.99 -11.75 -3.89
C ILE A 184 -9.47 -11.83 -4.07
N PRO A 185 -8.71 -12.34 -3.11
CA PRO A 185 -7.26 -12.30 -3.18
C PRO A 185 -6.70 -13.49 -3.94
N GLU A 186 -5.38 -13.44 -4.16
CA GLU A 186 -4.58 -14.60 -4.53
C GLU A 186 -3.44 -14.78 -3.51
N ARG A 187 -3.29 -15.99 -2.98
CA ARG A 187 -2.17 -16.33 -2.11
C ARG A 187 -1.86 -17.82 -2.08
N HIS A 188 -0.59 -18.16 -1.90
CA HIS A 188 -0.10 -19.54 -1.98
C HIS A 188 0.67 -19.96 -0.72
N PHE A 189 0.54 -21.24 -0.37
CA PHE A 189 1.38 -21.94 0.61
C PHE A 189 1.45 -21.36 2.03
N HIS A 190 0.49 -20.49 2.42
CA HIS A 190 0.48 -19.83 3.72
C HIS A 190 -0.96 -19.61 4.22
N SER A 191 -1.16 -19.59 5.54
CA SER A 191 -2.48 -19.36 6.17
C SER A 191 -2.99 -17.94 5.92
N PHE A 192 -2.10 -16.95 6.07
CA PHE A 192 -2.33 -15.56 5.68
C PHE A 192 -2.74 -15.47 4.21
N GLY A 193 -3.93 -14.96 3.92
CA GLY A 193 -4.57 -14.89 2.60
C GLY A 193 -5.00 -16.24 2.01
N GLY A 194 -4.87 -17.33 2.76
CA GLY A 194 -4.77 -18.70 2.21
C GLY A 194 -6.04 -19.35 1.67
N LEU A 195 -7.20 -18.70 1.70
CA LEU A 195 -8.45 -19.30 1.19
C LEU A 195 -8.54 -19.36 -0.33
N SER A 196 -7.86 -18.44 -1.03
CA SER A 196 -8.01 -18.26 -2.46
C SER A 196 -6.64 -18.34 -3.13
N PRO A 197 -6.17 -19.54 -3.52
CA PRO A 197 -4.98 -19.69 -4.35
C PRO A 197 -5.25 -19.35 -5.81
N ASN A 198 -6.52 -19.34 -6.24
CA ASN A 198 -6.91 -18.81 -7.54
C ASN A 198 -8.21 -18.00 -7.39
N PRO A 199 -8.17 -16.66 -7.55
CA PRO A 199 -9.34 -15.80 -7.42
C PRO A 199 -10.40 -16.06 -8.48
N SER A 200 -10.05 -16.64 -9.64
CA SER A 200 -11.04 -16.96 -10.68
C SER A 200 -11.99 -18.08 -10.24
N VAL A 201 -11.48 -19.08 -9.51
CA VAL A 201 -12.28 -20.22 -9.01
C VAL A 201 -13.32 -19.75 -7.98
N LEU A 202 -12.87 -19.01 -6.97
CA LEU A 202 -13.78 -18.44 -5.97
C LEU A 202 -14.70 -17.38 -6.59
N GLY A 203 -14.19 -16.60 -7.54
CA GLY A 203 -14.96 -15.62 -8.31
C GLY A 203 -16.09 -16.25 -9.12
N ALA A 204 -15.86 -17.38 -9.78
CA ALA A 204 -16.87 -18.12 -10.52
C ALA A 204 -18.00 -18.63 -9.61
N PHE A 205 -17.65 -19.15 -8.43
CA PHE A 205 -18.63 -19.56 -7.41
C PHE A 205 -19.50 -18.36 -6.97
N LEU A 206 -18.86 -17.24 -6.61
CA LEU A 206 -19.54 -16.03 -6.17
C LEU A 206 -20.41 -15.41 -7.28
N ALA A 207 -20.00 -15.54 -8.55
CA ALA A 207 -20.78 -15.12 -9.71
C ALA A 207 -22.08 -15.88 -9.85
N GLY A 208 -22.06 -17.20 -9.58
CA GLY A 208 -23.24 -18.05 -9.66
C GLY A 208 -24.29 -17.81 -8.57
N ILE A 209 -23.91 -17.19 -7.44
CA ILE A 209 -24.80 -16.98 -6.28
C ILE A 209 -25.17 -15.51 -6.02
N THR A 210 -24.64 -14.58 -6.81
CA THR A 210 -24.92 -13.13 -6.69
C THR A 210 -25.42 -12.57 -8.02
N THR A 211 -26.14 -11.44 -7.97
CA THR A 211 -26.83 -10.88 -9.14
C THR A 211 -26.42 -9.45 -9.48
N LYS A 212 -25.91 -8.67 -8.52
CA LYS A 212 -25.65 -7.22 -8.68
C LYS A 212 -24.23 -6.82 -8.32
N ILE A 213 -23.70 -7.33 -7.20
CA ILE A 213 -22.36 -6.94 -6.72
C ILE A 213 -21.28 -7.33 -7.71
N ARG A 214 -20.27 -6.48 -7.89
CA ARG A 214 -19.15 -6.76 -8.79
C ARG A 214 -18.19 -7.77 -8.18
N ILE A 215 -17.49 -8.53 -9.01
CA ILE A 215 -16.62 -9.63 -8.57
C ILE A 215 -15.22 -9.37 -9.11
N HIS A 216 -14.35 -8.86 -8.24
CA HIS A 216 -13.02 -8.43 -8.64
C HIS A 216 -11.93 -9.28 -8.02
N ALA A 217 -10.86 -9.51 -8.79
CA ALA A 217 -9.60 -9.99 -8.22
C ALA A 217 -8.86 -8.83 -7.55
N GLY A 218 -8.45 -9.01 -6.30
CA GLY A 218 -7.60 -8.10 -5.52
C GLY A 218 -6.43 -8.86 -4.89
N SER A 219 -5.63 -9.62 -5.64
CA SER A 219 -5.30 -9.43 -7.07
C SER A 219 -4.99 -10.76 -7.75
N VAL A 220 -4.92 -10.79 -9.09
CA VAL A 220 -4.21 -11.86 -9.83
C VAL A 220 -2.71 -11.54 -9.85
N VAL A 221 -1.89 -12.44 -9.35
CA VAL A 221 -0.42 -12.33 -9.41
C VAL A 221 0.06 -12.80 -10.78
N LEU A 222 -0.16 -11.96 -11.79
CA LEU A 222 -0.07 -12.33 -13.21
C LEU A 222 1.21 -13.10 -13.62
N PRO A 223 2.41 -12.78 -13.11
CA PRO A 223 3.63 -13.54 -13.43
C PRO A 223 3.63 -15.02 -13.01
N LEU A 224 2.71 -15.43 -12.14
CA LEU A 224 2.53 -16.84 -11.74
C LEU A 224 1.65 -17.63 -12.72
N HIS A 225 1.00 -16.96 -13.67
CA HIS A 225 -0.02 -17.54 -14.55
C HIS A 225 0.37 -17.45 -16.03
N ASP A 226 -0.32 -18.24 -16.85
CA ASP A 226 -0.33 -18.03 -18.29
C ASP A 226 -1.34 -16.91 -18.62
N PRO A 227 -0.96 -15.80 -19.28
CA PRO A 227 -1.90 -14.72 -19.61
C PRO A 227 -3.08 -15.21 -20.47
N ILE A 228 -2.89 -16.27 -21.27
CA ILE A 228 -3.98 -16.88 -22.04
C ILE A 228 -5.03 -17.48 -21.09
N ARG A 229 -4.60 -18.22 -20.06
CA ARG A 229 -5.50 -18.82 -19.07
C ARG A 229 -6.24 -17.77 -18.27
N VAL A 230 -5.54 -16.72 -17.86
CA VAL A 230 -6.17 -15.59 -17.15
C VAL A 230 -7.24 -14.94 -18.01
N ALA A 231 -6.98 -14.70 -19.30
CA ALA A 231 -7.99 -14.15 -20.20
C ALA A 231 -9.21 -15.09 -20.34
N GLU A 232 -9.00 -16.39 -20.54
CA GLU A 232 -10.09 -17.39 -20.70
C GLU A 232 -10.95 -17.51 -19.44
N GLU A 233 -10.32 -17.66 -18.28
CA GLU A 233 -11.00 -17.83 -16.99
C GLU A 233 -11.87 -16.62 -16.68
N TRP A 234 -11.31 -15.41 -16.81
CA TRP A 234 -12.05 -14.19 -16.50
C TRP A 234 -13.10 -13.86 -17.56
N ALA A 235 -12.90 -14.20 -18.84
CA ALA A 235 -13.93 -14.06 -19.87
C ALA A 235 -15.11 -15.01 -19.64
N MET A 236 -14.85 -16.22 -19.13
CA MET A 236 -15.91 -17.14 -18.71
C MET A 236 -16.71 -16.56 -17.54
N ILE A 237 -16.04 -16.05 -16.50
CA ILE A 237 -16.72 -15.45 -15.34
C ILE A 237 -17.47 -14.17 -15.75
N ASP A 238 -16.95 -13.39 -16.69
CA ASP A 238 -17.64 -12.23 -17.25
C ASP A 238 -18.99 -12.62 -17.87
N ASN A 239 -19.02 -13.73 -18.63
CA ASN A 239 -20.25 -14.29 -19.18
C ASN A 239 -21.21 -14.79 -18.09
N LEU A 240 -20.69 -15.56 -17.12
CA LEU A 240 -21.50 -16.12 -16.03
C LEU A 240 -22.10 -15.04 -15.11
N SER A 241 -21.33 -13.97 -14.87
CA SER A 241 -21.74 -12.87 -14.00
C SER A 241 -22.61 -11.84 -14.70
N GLY A 242 -22.67 -11.82 -16.04
CA GLY A 242 -23.38 -10.81 -16.81
C GLY A 242 -22.63 -9.48 -16.91
N GLY A 243 -21.30 -9.50 -16.98
CA GLY A 243 -20.48 -8.29 -17.17
C GLY A 243 -20.02 -7.63 -15.86
N ARG A 244 -19.96 -8.37 -14.74
CA ARG A 244 -19.71 -7.80 -13.40
C ARG A 244 -18.26 -7.96 -12.90
N ILE A 245 -17.33 -8.41 -13.75
CA ILE A 245 -15.97 -8.69 -13.31
C ILE A 245 -15.02 -7.49 -13.47
N GLY A 246 -13.90 -7.57 -12.76
CA GLY A 246 -12.74 -6.70 -12.88
C GLY A 246 -11.50 -7.38 -12.30
N VAL A 247 -10.30 -6.97 -12.69
CA VAL A 247 -9.07 -7.63 -12.26
C VAL A 247 -8.03 -6.59 -11.84
N ALA A 248 -7.61 -6.64 -10.57
CA ALA A 248 -6.34 -6.06 -10.19
C ALA A 248 -5.21 -7.05 -10.49
N PHE A 249 -4.18 -6.58 -11.17
CA PHE A 249 -2.96 -7.33 -11.40
C PHE A 249 -1.86 -6.91 -10.43
N ALA A 250 -1.08 -7.88 -9.96
CA ALA A 250 0.06 -7.68 -9.09
C ALA A 250 1.31 -8.36 -9.66
N SER A 251 2.50 -7.78 -9.40
CA SER A 251 3.76 -8.39 -9.83
C SER A 251 4.18 -9.59 -8.98
N GLY A 252 3.58 -9.76 -7.80
CA GLY A 252 4.09 -10.65 -6.77
C GLY A 252 5.31 -10.07 -6.04
N TRP A 253 5.46 -10.47 -4.79
CA TRP A 253 6.52 -10.01 -3.89
C TRP A 253 7.18 -11.17 -3.14
N GLN A 254 6.46 -12.26 -2.88
CA GLN A 254 7.01 -13.46 -2.25
C GLN A 254 7.73 -14.35 -3.27
N ARG A 255 9.04 -14.55 -3.10
CA ARG A 255 9.87 -15.33 -4.03
C ARG A 255 9.47 -16.80 -4.09
N ASN A 256 9.03 -17.37 -2.97
CA ASN A 256 8.63 -18.79 -2.92
C ASN A 256 7.41 -19.09 -3.80
N ASP A 257 6.51 -18.12 -4.01
CA ASP A 257 5.33 -18.32 -4.86
C ASP A 257 5.72 -18.54 -6.34
N PHE A 258 6.91 -18.07 -6.75
CA PHE A 258 7.41 -18.21 -8.11
C PHE A 258 7.89 -19.62 -8.45
N ILE A 259 7.75 -20.57 -7.54
CA ILE A 259 7.77 -22.00 -7.92
C ILE A 259 6.67 -22.35 -8.94
N LEU A 260 5.59 -21.55 -8.99
CA LEU A 260 4.50 -21.67 -9.97
C LEU A 260 4.80 -20.96 -11.30
N ALA A 261 5.76 -20.04 -11.30
CA ALA A 261 6.02 -19.15 -12.44
C ALA A 261 6.83 -19.85 -13.54
N ARG A 262 6.63 -19.40 -14.78
CA ARG A 262 7.43 -19.83 -15.93
C ARG A 262 8.74 -19.05 -16.08
N GLU A 263 8.79 -17.86 -15.50
CA GLU A 263 9.91 -16.93 -15.61
C GLU A 263 10.46 -16.56 -14.23
N PRO A 264 11.76 -16.19 -14.13
CA PRO A 264 12.40 -15.91 -12.86
C PRO A 264 11.80 -14.67 -12.17
N PHE A 265 11.75 -14.73 -10.83
CA PHE A 265 11.23 -13.66 -9.97
C PHE A 265 11.76 -12.25 -10.29
N ASP A 266 13.02 -12.13 -10.70
CA ASP A 266 13.65 -10.83 -10.92
C ASP A 266 13.06 -10.09 -12.14
N ARG A 267 12.44 -10.82 -13.09
CA ARG A 267 11.73 -10.26 -14.25
C ARG A 267 10.24 -9.97 -14.01
N ARG A 268 9.70 -10.27 -12.82
CA ARG A 268 8.25 -10.22 -12.54
C ARG A 268 7.53 -8.93 -12.92
N ARG A 269 8.20 -7.77 -12.83
CA ARG A 269 7.61 -6.47 -13.21
C ARG A 269 7.54 -6.29 -14.73
N GLU A 270 8.58 -6.73 -15.44
CA GLU A 270 8.59 -6.74 -16.90
C GLU A 270 7.51 -7.68 -17.44
N VAL A 271 7.48 -8.91 -16.89
CA VAL A 271 6.48 -9.95 -17.20
C VAL A 271 5.07 -9.43 -16.96
N LEU A 272 4.80 -8.81 -15.80
CA LEU A 272 3.51 -8.22 -15.47
C LEU A 272 3.00 -7.28 -16.57
N TRP A 273 3.81 -6.29 -16.98
CA TRP A 273 3.36 -5.31 -17.96
C TRP A 273 3.13 -5.91 -19.34
N ARG A 274 4.05 -6.78 -19.79
CA ARG A 274 3.90 -7.52 -21.06
C ARG A 274 2.62 -8.38 -21.07
N ASP A 275 2.35 -9.05 -19.95
CA ASP A 275 1.25 -10.00 -19.86
C ASP A 275 -0.09 -9.29 -19.69
N ILE A 276 -0.14 -8.11 -19.05
CA ILE A 276 -1.33 -7.24 -19.07
C ILE A 276 -1.68 -6.86 -20.51
N ASP A 277 -0.69 -6.43 -21.30
CA ASP A 277 -0.89 -6.05 -22.70
C ASP A 277 -1.41 -7.25 -23.52
N THR A 278 -0.92 -8.45 -23.22
CA THR A 278 -1.40 -9.71 -23.82
C THR A 278 -2.86 -10.01 -23.45
N VAL A 279 -3.21 -9.94 -22.17
CA VAL A 279 -4.59 -10.17 -21.68
C VAL A 279 -5.55 -9.18 -22.33
N HIS A 280 -5.20 -7.88 -22.38
CA HIS A 280 -6.04 -6.84 -22.97
C HIS A 280 -6.28 -7.02 -24.47
N ARG A 281 -5.25 -7.44 -25.21
CA ARG A 281 -5.39 -7.76 -26.64
C ARG A 281 -6.33 -8.95 -26.87
N LEU A 282 -6.11 -10.05 -26.13
CA LEU A 282 -7.00 -11.22 -26.20
C LEU A 282 -8.44 -10.86 -25.82
N TRP A 283 -8.62 -10.03 -24.79
CA TRP A 283 -9.94 -9.57 -24.31
C TRP A 283 -10.71 -8.80 -25.38
N ARG A 284 -10.03 -7.95 -26.15
CA ARG A 284 -10.64 -7.19 -27.27
C ARG A 284 -10.88 -8.04 -28.53
N GLY A 285 -10.52 -9.32 -28.50
CA GLY A 285 -10.69 -10.25 -29.61
C GLY A 285 -9.56 -10.23 -30.63
N ASP A 286 -8.42 -9.58 -30.34
CA ASP A 286 -7.26 -9.60 -31.23
C ASP A 286 -6.68 -11.03 -31.27
N PRO A 287 -6.51 -11.64 -32.47
CA PRO A 287 -5.72 -12.86 -32.57
C PRO A 287 -4.26 -12.57 -32.23
N ILE A 288 -3.64 -13.46 -31.45
CA ILE A 288 -2.23 -13.36 -31.09
C ILE A 288 -1.52 -14.66 -31.43
N THR A 289 -0.46 -14.56 -32.22
CA THR A 289 0.42 -15.68 -32.54
C THR A 289 1.44 -15.90 -31.43
N PHE A 290 1.46 -17.10 -30.87
CA PHE A 290 2.46 -17.54 -29.89
C PHE A 290 3.38 -18.60 -30.50
N GLN A 291 4.64 -18.58 -30.07
CA GLN A 291 5.65 -19.58 -30.41
C GLN A 291 5.98 -20.38 -29.16
N ARG A 292 5.45 -21.59 -29.03
CA ARG A 292 5.64 -22.45 -27.85
C ARG A 292 5.84 -23.91 -28.29
N ASN A 293 6.75 -24.61 -27.61
CA ASN A 293 7.08 -26.01 -27.91
C ASN A 293 7.48 -26.26 -29.38
N GLY A 294 8.10 -25.27 -30.04
CA GLY A 294 8.48 -25.34 -31.46
C GLY A 294 7.31 -25.25 -32.44
N ILE A 295 6.11 -24.86 -31.98
CA ILE A 295 4.91 -24.71 -32.79
C ILE A 295 4.45 -23.25 -32.75
N GLU A 296 4.18 -22.71 -33.93
CA GLU A 296 3.47 -21.44 -34.09
C GLU A 296 1.96 -21.69 -33.97
N THR A 297 1.28 -20.94 -33.11
CA THR A 297 -0.17 -21.07 -32.92
C THR A 297 -0.80 -19.70 -32.79
N GLU A 298 -1.71 -19.38 -33.71
CA GLU A 298 -2.60 -18.22 -33.58
C GLU A 298 -3.73 -18.57 -32.60
N VAL A 299 -3.86 -17.77 -31.56
CA VAL A 299 -4.85 -17.96 -30.49
C VAL A 299 -5.84 -16.80 -30.51
N SER A 300 -7.13 -17.15 -30.48
CA SER A 300 -8.24 -16.23 -30.24
C SER A 300 -8.95 -16.65 -28.95
N LEU A 301 -9.48 -15.68 -28.21
CA LEU A 301 -10.08 -15.93 -26.91
C LEU A 301 -11.45 -16.62 -27.02
N TYR A 302 -11.69 -17.67 -26.22
CA TYR A 302 -13.01 -18.28 -26.06
C TYR A 302 -13.29 -18.58 -24.57
N PRO A 303 -14.50 -18.28 -24.06
CA PRO A 303 -15.56 -17.50 -24.72
C PRO A 303 -15.14 -16.04 -24.94
N GLN A 304 -15.80 -15.35 -25.87
CA GLN A 304 -15.65 -13.91 -25.98
C GLN A 304 -16.28 -13.23 -24.76
N PRO A 305 -15.60 -12.26 -24.12
CA PRO A 305 -16.16 -11.56 -22.97
C PRO A 305 -17.38 -10.73 -23.37
N ARG A 306 -18.26 -10.45 -22.40
CA ARG A 306 -19.39 -9.54 -22.56
C ARG A 306 -18.96 -8.08 -22.52
N GLN A 307 -18.04 -7.73 -21.63
CA GLN A 307 -17.46 -6.39 -21.53
C GLN A 307 -16.44 -6.18 -22.65
N THR A 308 -16.53 -5.06 -23.38
CA THR A 308 -15.60 -4.73 -24.49
C THR A 308 -14.15 -4.62 -24.03
N ASP A 309 -13.94 -4.00 -22.87
CA ASP A 309 -12.63 -3.86 -22.23
C ASP A 309 -12.69 -4.46 -20.83
N LEU A 310 -11.58 -5.04 -20.38
CA LEU A 310 -11.44 -5.57 -19.02
C LEU A 310 -11.23 -4.43 -18.02
N PRO A 311 -12.14 -4.18 -17.06
CA PRO A 311 -11.87 -3.25 -15.97
C PRO A 311 -10.64 -3.70 -15.19
N THR A 312 -9.57 -2.91 -15.23
CA THR A 312 -8.23 -3.33 -14.78
C THR A 312 -7.65 -2.37 -13.76
N TRP A 313 -7.12 -2.93 -12.68
CA TRP A 313 -6.36 -2.23 -11.65
C TRP A 313 -4.91 -2.73 -11.62
N ILE A 314 -4.00 -1.89 -11.14
CA ILE A 314 -2.67 -2.32 -10.71
C ILE A 314 -2.58 -2.26 -9.20
N ALA A 315 -2.09 -3.34 -8.59
CA ALA A 315 -1.75 -3.34 -7.17
C ALA A 315 -0.49 -2.50 -6.95
N ALA A 316 -0.60 -1.43 -6.15
CA ALA A 316 0.49 -0.50 -5.89
C ALA A 316 0.63 -0.22 -4.39
N LEU A 317 1.86 -0.36 -3.87
CA LEU A 317 2.21 -0.10 -2.47
C LEU A 317 3.29 0.99 -2.43
N GLY A 318 2.88 2.24 -2.18
CA GLY A 318 3.77 3.39 -1.96
C GLY A 318 4.65 3.85 -3.14
N SER A 319 4.93 3.01 -4.14
CA SER A 319 5.82 3.27 -5.28
C SER A 319 5.27 4.36 -6.21
N PRO A 320 5.87 5.58 -6.25
CA PRO A 320 5.38 6.66 -7.10
C PRO A 320 5.47 6.31 -8.59
N GLU A 321 6.46 5.49 -8.97
CA GLU A 321 6.62 5.00 -10.35
C GLU A 321 5.41 4.21 -10.81
N THR A 322 4.93 3.27 -9.96
CA THR A 322 3.79 2.43 -10.29
C THR A 322 2.52 3.26 -10.46
N PHE A 323 2.31 4.28 -9.62
CA PHE A 323 1.18 5.21 -9.75
C PHE A 323 1.27 6.02 -11.06
N ARG A 324 2.45 6.52 -11.42
CA ARG A 324 2.65 7.24 -12.69
C ARG A 324 2.38 6.35 -13.89
N THR A 325 3.00 5.18 -13.97
CA THR A 325 2.82 4.23 -15.08
C THR A 325 1.36 3.78 -15.22
N ALA A 326 0.65 3.57 -14.10
CA ALA A 326 -0.78 3.26 -14.14
C ALA A 326 -1.59 4.40 -14.76
N GLY A 327 -1.26 5.65 -14.42
CA GLY A 327 -1.89 6.84 -14.98
C GLY A 327 -1.64 6.94 -16.48
N GLU A 328 -0.40 6.78 -16.92
CA GLU A 328 0.01 6.79 -18.34
C GLU A 328 -0.66 5.69 -19.16
N ARG A 329 -0.90 4.51 -18.55
CA ARG A 329 -1.56 3.36 -19.19
C ARG A 329 -3.08 3.36 -19.04
N GLY A 330 -3.66 4.34 -18.35
CA GLY A 330 -5.11 4.42 -18.15
C GLY A 330 -5.70 3.39 -17.19
N LEU A 331 -4.87 2.68 -16.41
CA LEU A 331 -5.31 1.68 -15.45
C LEU A 331 -5.79 2.31 -14.13
N SER A 332 -6.60 1.58 -13.38
CA SER A 332 -7.02 1.96 -12.02
C SER A 332 -5.97 1.54 -10.97
N ILE A 333 -6.06 2.05 -9.74
CA ILE A 333 -5.14 1.74 -8.65
C ILE A 333 -5.85 0.92 -7.57
N LEU A 334 -5.26 -0.20 -7.17
CA LEU A 334 -5.60 -0.88 -5.91
C LEU A 334 -4.42 -0.71 -4.93
N THR A 335 -4.67 -0.11 -3.76
CA THR A 335 -3.65 0.15 -2.74
C THR A 335 -4.18 -0.17 -1.33
N ASN A 336 -3.41 0.12 -0.29
CA ASN A 336 -3.83 -0.03 1.11
C ASN A 336 -3.30 1.14 1.96
N LEU A 337 -3.64 1.18 3.26
CA LEU A 337 -3.08 2.19 4.18
C LEU A 337 -1.88 1.67 4.99
N VAL A 338 -1.40 0.46 4.69
CA VAL A 338 -0.36 -0.21 5.49
C VAL A 338 1.01 0.05 4.88
N GLY A 339 1.93 0.59 5.68
CA GLY A 339 3.31 0.84 5.25
C GLY A 339 3.49 2.12 4.42
N GLN A 340 2.51 3.02 4.40
CA GLN A 340 2.62 4.36 3.81
C GLN A 340 1.85 5.39 4.66
N THR A 341 2.22 6.67 4.58
CA THR A 341 1.47 7.75 5.23
C THR A 341 0.32 8.24 4.36
N THR A 342 -0.66 8.92 4.96
CA THR A 342 -1.77 9.56 4.24
C THR A 342 -1.30 10.62 3.27
N GLU A 343 -0.24 11.36 3.60
CA GLU A 343 0.38 12.38 2.74
C GLU A 343 1.06 11.72 1.53
N GLN A 344 1.78 10.62 1.76
CA GLN A 344 2.42 9.86 0.69
C GLN A 344 1.37 9.29 -0.27
N LEU A 345 0.27 8.75 0.26
CA LEU A 345 -0.84 8.25 -0.55
C LEU A 345 -1.49 9.38 -1.36
N ALA A 346 -1.82 10.52 -0.74
CA ALA A 346 -2.41 11.66 -1.44
C ALA A 346 -1.49 12.20 -2.56
N SER A 347 -0.18 12.27 -2.28
CA SER A 347 0.83 12.66 -3.28
C SER A 347 0.91 11.67 -4.45
N ASN A 348 0.89 10.37 -4.17
CA ASN A 348 0.88 9.33 -5.20
C ASN A 348 -0.42 9.34 -6.04
N ILE A 349 -1.58 9.59 -5.42
CA ILE A 349 -2.86 9.75 -6.14
C ILE A 349 -2.81 10.97 -7.05
N ALA A 350 -2.27 12.10 -6.57
CA ALA A 350 -2.09 13.28 -7.40
C ALA A 350 -1.18 12.99 -8.61
N LEU A 351 -0.03 12.34 -8.38
CA LEU A 351 0.88 11.92 -9.43
C LEU A 351 0.20 11.01 -10.47
N TYR A 352 -0.58 10.02 -10.02
CA TYR A 352 -1.37 9.14 -10.90
C TYR A 352 -2.33 9.93 -11.79
N ARG A 353 -3.12 10.83 -11.19
CA ARG A 353 -4.11 11.64 -11.91
C ARG A 353 -3.43 12.62 -12.87
N ASP A 354 -2.26 13.15 -12.52
CA ASP A 354 -1.49 14.06 -13.36
C ASP A 354 -0.90 13.33 -14.56
N ALA A 355 -0.32 12.15 -14.34
CA ALA A 355 0.21 11.29 -15.40
C ALA A 355 -0.89 10.88 -16.39
N ARG A 356 -2.08 10.52 -15.88
CA ARG A 356 -3.26 10.22 -16.69
C ARG A 356 -3.70 11.38 -17.58
N ARG A 357 -3.74 12.60 -17.03
CA ARG A 357 -4.04 13.82 -17.80
C ARG A 357 -2.94 14.12 -18.83
N GLY A 358 -1.68 13.95 -18.46
CA GLY A 358 -0.53 14.12 -19.36
C GLY A 358 -0.56 13.18 -20.56
N ALA A 359 -1.05 11.96 -20.37
CA ALA A 359 -1.26 10.97 -21.43
C ALA A 359 -2.55 11.20 -22.26
N GLY A 360 -3.34 12.24 -21.95
CA GLY A 360 -4.57 12.56 -22.67
C GLY A 360 -5.74 11.61 -22.39
N ILE A 361 -5.68 10.82 -21.31
CA ILE A 361 -6.71 9.84 -20.97
C ILE A 361 -7.83 10.52 -20.20
N THR A 362 -9.08 10.28 -20.63
CA THR A 362 -10.26 10.92 -20.03
C THR A 362 -10.60 10.36 -18.64
N GLY A 363 -11.20 11.22 -17.81
CA GLY A 363 -11.60 10.91 -16.44
C GLY A 363 -10.44 10.86 -15.44
N PRO A 364 -10.74 10.96 -14.12
CA PRO A 364 -9.72 10.95 -13.08
C PRO A 364 -9.11 9.56 -12.82
N GLY A 365 -9.62 8.51 -13.48
CA GLY A 365 -9.31 7.13 -13.10
C GLY A 365 -10.05 6.71 -11.83
N HIS A 366 -9.75 5.53 -11.31
CA HIS A 366 -10.39 4.98 -10.11
C HIS A 366 -9.34 4.48 -9.13
N VAL A 367 -9.41 4.93 -7.88
CA VAL A 367 -8.49 4.56 -6.80
C VAL A 367 -9.26 3.80 -5.72
N THR A 368 -8.90 2.53 -5.53
CA THR A 368 -9.44 1.65 -4.50
C THR A 368 -8.43 1.47 -3.37
N ALA A 369 -8.84 1.73 -2.13
CA ALA A 369 -8.01 1.49 -0.94
C ALA A 369 -8.56 0.33 -0.10
N LEU A 370 -7.72 -0.67 0.15
CA LEU A 370 -7.96 -1.75 1.10
C LEU A 370 -7.77 -1.25 2.54
N VAL A 371 -8.82 -1.37 3.36
CA VAL A 371 -8.84 -0.83 4.71
C VAL A 371 -9.43 -1.86 5.66
N HIS A 372 -8.72 -2.17 6.75
CA HIS A 372 -9.22 -3.09 7.77
C HIS A 372 -10.46 -2.51 8.43
N THR A 373 -11.53 -3.30 8.49
CA THR A 373 -12.84 -2.77 8.79
C THR A 373 -13.65 -3.70 9.68
N LEU A 374 -14.08 -3.19 10.82
CA LEU A 374 -15.08 -3.81 11.70
C LEU A 374 -15.95 -2.71 12.29
N VAL A 375 -17.20 -2.64 11.85
CA VAL A 375 -18.15 -1.64 12.36
C VAL A 375 -19.19 -2.33 13.24
N THR A 376 -19.35 -1.86 14.46
CA THR A 376 -20.36 -2.36 15.41
C THR A 376 -21.44 -1.31 15.66
N SER A 377 -22.58 -1.74 16.21
CA SER A 377 -23.65 -0.80 16.61
C SER A 377 -23.33 -0.03 17.90
N ASP A 378 -22.32 -0.48 18.64
CA ASP A 378 -21.80 0.09 19.88
C ASP A 378 -20.27 0.26 19.81
N ASP A 379 -19.62 0.57 20.93
CA ASP A 379 -18.18 0.78 21.04
C ASP A 379 -17.34 -0.51 21.12
N SER A 380 -17.94 -1.67 20.87
CA SER A 380 -17.28 -2.98 21.04
C SER A 380 -16.24 -3.33 19.97
N ALA A 381 -16.29 -2.70 18.78
CA ALA A 381 -15.42 -3.02 17.64
C ALA A 381 -13.93 -3.10 18.00
N ALA A 382 -13.40 -2.12 18.74
CA ALA A 382 -11.98 -2.10 19.11
C ALA A 382 -11.60 -3.29 20.01
N ARG A 383 -12.47 -3.66 20.95
CA ARG A 383 -12.29 -4.84 21.83
C ARG A 383 -12.31 -6.13 21.02
N LEU A 384 -13.24 -6.26 20.08
CA LEU A 384 -13.39 -7.43 19.22
C LEU A 384 -12.22 -7.56 18.22
N ALA A 385 -11.72 -6.45 17.70
CA ALA A 385 -10.66 -6.43 16.69
C ALA A 385 -9.25 -6.61 17.26
N ARG A 386 -8.98 -6.23 18.51
CA ARG A 386 -7.62 -6.20 19.08
C ARG A 386 -6.91 -7.56 19.03
N GLY A 387 -7.58 -8.63 19.48
CA GLY A 387 -7.02 -9.99 19.44
C GLY A 387 -6.75 -10.50 18.01
N PRO A 388 -7.73 -10.44 17.09
CA PRO A 388 -7.53 -10.70 15.67
C PRO A 388 -6.39 -9.90 15.04
N LEU A 389 -6.36 -8.58 15.22
CA LEU A 389 -5.30 -7.71 14.69
C LEU A 389 -3.93 -8.09 15.22
N HIS A 390 -3.81 -8.42 16.52
CA HIS A 390 -2.54 -8.87 17.08
C HIS A 390 -2.02 -10.14 16.38
N ARG A 391 -2.89 -11.13 16.13
CA ARG A 391 -2.53 -12.35 15.38
C ARG A 391 -2.19 -12.04 13.93
N TYR A 392 -3.05 -11.27 13.27
CA TYR A 392 -2.87 -10.86 11.87
C TYR A 392 -1.54 -10.13 11.68
N LEU A 393 -1.27 -9.09 12.48
CA LEU A 393 -0.03 -8.33 12.40
C LEU A 393 1.18 -9.20 12.73
N GLY A 394 1.11 -10.09 13.73
CA GLY A 394 2.17 -11.07 14.02
C GLY A 394 2.50 -11.93 12.79
N SER A 395 1.48 -12.57 12.19
CA SER A 395 1.67 -13.39 10.98
C SER A 395 2.18 -12.59 9.77
N SER A 396 1.79 -11.31 9.68
CA SER A 396 2.26 -10.41 8.62
C SER A 396 3.73 -10.04 8.80
N VAL A 397 4.19 -9.85 10.05
CA VAL A 397 5.59 -9.53 10.34
C VAL A 397 6.48 -10.70 9.97
N ASP A 398 6.11 -11.93 10.32
CA ASP A 398 6.84 -13.14 9.91
C ASP A 398 6.98 -13.20 8.39
N LEU A 399 5.92 -12.81 7.68
CA LEU A 399 5.84 -12.89 6.23
C LEU A 399 6.58 -11.76 5.50
N PHE A 400 6.48 -10.52 5.97
CA PHE A 400 7.20 -9.37 5.40
C PHE A 400 8.71 -9.45 5.72
N SER A 401 9.08 -9.96 6.90
CA SER A 401 10.48 -10.21 7.27
C SER A 401 11.14 -11.27 6.39
N ALA A 402 10.38 -12.29 5.97
CA ALA A 402 10.86 -13.34 5.06
C ALA A 402 11.14 -12.86 3.63
N VAL A 403 10.49 -11.77 3.17
CA VAL A 403 10.67 -11.26 1.80
C VAL A 403 11.78 -10.24 1.67
N THR A 404 12.04 -9.45 2.70
CA THR A 404 13.13 -8.47 2.69
C THR A 404 14.50 -9.14 2.82
N GLY A 405 14.57 -10.42 3.22
CA GLY A 405 15.83 -11.10 3.53
C GLY A 405 16.68 -10.29 4.51
N SER A 406 16.04 -9.39 5.25
CA SER A 406 16.72 -8.34 5.98
C SER A 406 17.09 -8.89 7.34
N ARG A 407 18.14 -8.30 7.89
CA ARG A 407 18.58 -8.43 9.29
C ARG A 407 17.43 -8.23 10.32
N GLU A 408 16.24 -7.79 9.88
CA GLU A 408 14.99 -7.60 10.64
C GLU A 408 14.30 -8.93 11.00
N GLN A 409 14.36 -9.97 10.16
CA GLN A 409 13.88 -11.30 10.55
C GLN A 409 14.65 -11.79 11.77
N HIS A 410 15.97 -11.65 11.73
CA HIS A 410 16.82 -11.96 12.87
C HIS A 410 16.64 -11.00 14.06
N ALA A 411 16.10 -9.79 13.88
CA ALA A 411 15.87 -8.87 14.99
C ALA A 411 14.55 -9.17 15.72
N PHE A 412 13.47 -9.47 15.00
CA PHE A 412 12.16 -9.83 15.57
C PHE A 412 12.14 -11.24 16.16
N GLU A 413 12.88 -12.19 15.57
CA GLU A 413 13.10 -13.53 16.13
C GLU A 413 13.96 -13.50 17.40
N ARG A 414 14.80 -12.48 17.58
CA ARG A 414 15.63 -12.27 18.79
C ARG A 414 14.90 -11.59 19.94
N LEU A 415 13.72 -11.03 19.69
CA LEU A 415 12.91 -10.44 20.76
C LEU A 415 12.37 -11.53 21.66
N THR A 416 12.34 -11.24 22.96
CA THR A 416 11.57 -12.04 23.92
C THR A 416 10.09 -11.96 23.57
N ASP A 417 9.31 -12.97 24.00
CA ASP A 417 7.87 -12.98 23.73
C ASP A 417 7.15 -11.77 24.33
N SER A 418 7.65 -11.23 25.45
CA SER A 418 7.13 -10.01 26.08
C SER A 418 7.42 -8.75 25.25
N GLU A 419 8.62 -8.62 24.68
CA GLU A 419 8.96 -7.51 23.78
C GLU A 419 8.16 -7.58 22.47
N ARG A 420 7.99 -8.79 21.91
CA ARG A 420 7.17 -9.02 20.72
C ARG A 420 5.73 -8.59 20.97
N THR A 421 5.14 -9.04 22.09
CA THR A 421 3.77 -8.69 22.48
C THR A 421 3.61 -7.18 22.67
N TYR A 422 4.55 -6.53 23.38
CA TYR A 422 4.50 -5.08 23.58
C TYR A 422 4.55 -4.30 22.27
N LEU A 423 5.43 -4.68 21.32
CA LEU A 423 5.51 -4.03 20.02
C LEU A 423 4.25 -4.25 19.18
N LEU A 424 3.69 -5.46 19.20
CA LEU A 424 2.44 -5.77 18.51
C LEU A 424 1.28 -4.98 19.12
N ASP A 425 1.18 -4.86 20.44
CA ASP A 425 0.16 -4.04 21.10
C ASP A 425 0.23 -2.57 20.65
N ARG A 426 1.45 -2.00 20.57
CA ARG A 426 1.66 -0.63 20.08
C ARG A 426 1.29 -0.49 18.60
N ALA A 427 1.62 -1.49 17.79
CA ALA A 427 1.23 -1.51 16.39
C ALA A 427 -0.30 -1.56 16.24
N VAL A 428 -0.99 -2.41 17.02
CA VAL A 428 -2.45 -2.50 17.05
C VAL A 428 -3.08 -1.17 17.48
N ASP A 429 -2.56 -0.53 18.53
CA ASP A 429 -3.07 0.77 19.00
C ASP A 429 -2.99 1.85 17.92
N ARG A 430 -1.84 1.96 17.24
CA ARG A 430 -1.68 2.89 16.11
C ARG A 430 -2.60 2.53 14.95
N PHE A 431 -2.77 1.23 14.70
CA PHE A 431 -3.60 0.73 13.61
C PHE A 431 -5.08 1.09 13.80
N LEU A 432 -5.59 0.94 15.02
CA LEU A 432 -6.94 1.32 15.42
C LEU A 432 -7.19 2.83 15.34
N GLN A 433 -6.15 3.67 15.47
CA GLN A 433 -6.28 5.13 15.45
C GLN A 433 -6.25 5.71 14.03
N ASP A 434 -5.28 5.29 13.21
CA ASP A 434 -4.90 6.06 12.02
C ASP A 434 -5.28 5.38 10.69
N ASN A 435 -5.37 4.05 10.65
CA ASN A 435 -5.32 3.29 9.39
C ASN A 435 -6.43 2.23 9.22
N ALA A 436 -7.48 2.28 10.03
CA ALA A 436 -8.57 1.31 10.01
C ALA A 436 -9.94 1.95 10.24
N ILE A 437 -11.00 1.29 9.78
CA ILE A 437 -12.40 1.62 10.06
C ILE A 437 -12.88 0.64 11.14
N ILE A 438 -12.47 0.86 12.38
CA ILE A 438 -12.80 -0.03 13.51
C ILE A 438 -13.44 0.80 14.62
N GLY A 439 -14.76 0.71 14.74
CA GLY A 439 -15.52 1.54 15.67
C GLY A 439 -17.02 1.42 15.47
N ASP A 440 -17.75 2.38 16.04
CA ASP A 440 -19.17 2.56 15.75
C ASP A 440 -19.42 3.22 14.38
N LEU A 441 -20.68 3.40 14.04
CA LEU A 441 -21.10 3.95 12.75
C LEU A 441 -20.67 5.42 12.54
N ASP A 442 -20.61 6.22 13.61
CA ASP A 442 -20.21 7.63 13.52
C ASP A 442 -18.70 7.75 13.29
N HIS A 443 -17.91 6.96 14.03
CA HIS A 443 -16.47 6.85 13.81
C HIS A 443 -16.17 6.36 12.38
N ALA A 444 -16.86 5.33 11.92
CA ALA A 444 -16.67 4.78 10.58
C ALA A 444 -16.99 5.79 9.48
N LEU A 445 -18.03 6.62 9.65
CA LEU A 445 -18.40 7.69 8.75
C LEU A 445 -17.30 8.76 8.65
N ASP A 446 -16.73 9.15 9.78
CA ASP A 446 -15.65 10.13 9.81
C ASP A 446 -14.38 9.61 9.15
N VAL A 447 -13.99 8.36 9.43
CA VAL A 447 -12.82 7.73 8.80
C VAL A 447 -13.01 7.60 7.29
N ALA A 448 -14.16 7.10 6.83
CA ALA A 448 -14.46 6.93 5.41
C ALA A 448 -14.38 8.27 4.65
N ARG A 449 -14.89 9.35 5.24
CA ARG A 449 -14.77 10.71 4.68
C ARG A 449 -13.34 11.21 4.62
N ARG A 450 -12.52 10.94 5.65
CA ARG A 450 -11.09 11.29 5.63
C ARG A 450 -10.36 10.56 4.50
N ILE A 451 -10.61 9.27 4.33
CA ILE A 451 -10.01 8.45 3.26
C ILE A 451 -10.43 8.97 1.88
N ALA A 452 -11.70 9.28 1.68
CA ALA A 452 -12.18 9.90 0.44
C ALA A 452 -11.53 11.28 0.19
N GLY A 453 -11.25 12.04 1.26
CA GLY A 453 -10.53 13.30 1.21
C GLY A 453 -9.10 13.18 0.64
N LEU A 454 -8.49 11.99 0.67
CA LEU A 454 -7.19 11.70 0.04
C LEU A 454 -7.30 11.53 -1.48
N GLY A 455 -8.52 11.48 -2.02
CA GLY A 455 -8.79 11.18 -3.43
C GLY A 455 -9.04 9.70 -3.71
N VAL A 456 -9.35 8.91 -2.68
CA VAL A 456 -9.80 7.51 -2.83
C VAL A 456 -11.26 7.48 -3.28
N ASP A 457 -11.56 6.70 -4.32
CA ASP A 457 -12.88 6.61 -4.93
C ASP A 457 -13.68 5.41 -4.37
N GLU A 458 -12.99 4.35 -3.93
CA GLU A 458 -13.59 3.13 -3.36
C GLU A 458 -12.80 2.64 -2.14
N ILE A 459 -13.52 2.28 -1.08
CA ILE A 459 -12.97 1.62 0.10
C ILE A 459 -13.33 0.14 0.03
N ALA A 460 -12.31 -0.70 -0.19
CA ALA A 460 -12.41 -2.14 -0.07
C ALA A 460 -12.26 -2.52 1.42
N CYS A 461 -13.39 -2.75 2.07
CA CYS A 461 -13.48 -3.07 3.50
C CYS A 461 -12.96 -4.49 3.72
N PHE A 462 -11.77 -4.62 4.29
CA PHE A 462 -11.15 -5.88 4.66
C PHE A 462 -11.72 -6.36 5.99
N VAL A 463 -12.58 -7.38 5.95
CA VAL A 463 -13.48 -7.75 7.06
C VAL A 463 -13.11 -9.05 7.78
N ASP A 464 -12.25 -9.87 7.20
CA ASP A 464 -11.93 -11.24 7.60
C ASP A 464 -10.52 -11.38 8.20
N PHE A 465 -9.94 -10.31 8.77
CA PHE A 465 -8.61 -10.32 9.40
C PHE A 465 -8.50 -11.13 10.71
N GLY A 466 -9.33 -12.17 10.88
CA GLY A 466 -9.34 -13.07 12.04
C GLY A 466 -10.47 -12.82 13.03
N VAL A 467 -11.44 -11.97 12.68
CA VAL A 467 -12.68 -11.70 13.43
C VAL A 467 -13.61 -12.93 13.40
N ALA A 468 -14.41 -13.13 14.45
CA ALA A 468 -15.35 -14.25 14.49
C ALA A 468 -16.44 -14.12 13.42
N ALA A 469 -16.98 -15.25 12.95
CA ALA A 469 -17.94 -15.29 11.85
C ALA A 469 -19.17 -14.41 12.09
N ASP A 470 -19.77 -14.47 13.29
CA ASP A 470 -20.96 -13.69 13.63
C ASP A 470 -20.66 -12.18 13.67
N ASP A 471 -19.51 -11.79 14.21
CA ASP A 471 -19.07 -10.39 14.25
C ASP A 471 -18.78 -9.84 12.85
N LEU A 472 -18.19 -10.66 11.96
CA LEU A 472 -17.96 -10.31 10.56
C LEU A 472 -19.29 -10.07 9.85
N LEU A 473 -20.23 -11.01 9.96
CA LEU A 473 -21.54 -10.90 9.31
C LEU A 473 -22.36 -9.72 9.85
N GLY A 474 -22.34 -9.50 11.17
CA GLY A 474 -22.93 -8.32 11.79
C GLY A 474 -22.26 -7.01 11.34
N GLY A 475 -20.95 -7.03 11.11
CA GLY A 475 -20.18 -5.92 10.55
C GLY A 475 -20.58 -5.58 9.12
N VAL A 476 -20.88 -6.59 8.28
CA VAL A 476 -21.37 -6.36 6.91
C VAL A 476 -22.71 -5.60 6.92
N ASP A 477 -23.62 -5.93 7.84
CA ASP A 477 -24.88 -5.19 7.97
C ASP A 477 -24.65 -3.72 8.39
N GLN A 478 -23.66 -3.45 9.25
CA GLN A 478 -23.29 -2.08 9.59
C GLN A 478 -22.65 -1.33 8.41
N LEU A 479 -21.89 -2.02 7.56
CA LEU A 479 -21.31 -1.42 6.34
C LEU A 479 -22.38 -1.00 5.33
N VAL A 480 -23.47 -1.75 5.20
CA VAL A 480 -24.62 -1.33 4.40
C VAL A 480 -25.20 -0.01 4.93
N ARG A 481 -25.41 0.09 6.25
CA ARG A 481 -25.90 1.33 6.89
C ARG A 481 -24.92 2.49 6.74
N LEU A 482 -23.61 2.22 6.79
CA LEU A 482 -22.57 3.21 6.54
C LEU A 482 -22.67 3.76 5.11
N GLY A 483 -22.85 2.86 4.13
CA GLY A 483 -23.07 3.23 2.73
C GLY A 483 -24.28 4.15 2.57
N GLU A 484 -25.42 3.81 3.19
CA GLU A 484 -26.63 4.65 3.16
C GLU A 484 -26.38 6.05 3.77
N ARG A 485 -25.63 6.12 4.88
CA ARG A 485 -25.23 7.37 5.54
C ARG A 485 -24.26 8.23 4.74
N LEU A 486 -23.35 7.61 3.99
CA LEU A 486 -22.41 8.31 3.13
C LEU A 486 -23.12 9.02 1.96
N HIS A 487 -24.21 8.44 1.46
CA HIS A 487 -24.99 8.98 0.34
C HIS A 487 -26.09 9.95 0.77
N THR A 488 -26.57 9.87 2.02
CA THR A 488 -27.49 10.85 2.59
C THR A 488 -26.74 12.13 2.96
N THR A 489 -26.79 13.11 2.07
CA THR A 489 -26.22 14.44 2.25
C THR A 489 -27.00 15.19 3.33
N GLU A 490 -26.67 15.00 4.61
CA GLU A 490 -26.95 16.03 5.60
C GLU A 490 -25.98 17.19 5.36
N ARG A 491 -26.50 18.20 4.68
CA ARG A 491 -26.10 19.59 4.86
C ARG A 491 -25.94 19.80 6.38
N PRO A 492 -24.76 20.15 6.91
CA PRO A 492 -24.60 20.29 8.35
C PRO A 492 -25.68 21.25 8.85
N PRO A 493 -26.36 20.97 9.97
CA PRO A 493 -27.33 21.90 10.51
C PRO A 493 -26.60 23.23 10.66
N ARG A 494 -27.13 24.27 10.02
CA ARG A 494 -26.64 25.63 10.22
C ARG A 494 -26.64 25.84 11.73
N ARG A 495 -25.46 25.80 12.35
CA ARG A 495 -25.30 26.32 13.71
C ARG A 495 -25.67 27.79 13.57
N SER A 496 -26.89 28.13 13.95
CA SER A 496 -27.29 29.50 14.20
C SER A 496 -26.19 30.09 15.10
N PRO A 497 -25.59 31.23 14.74
CA PRO A 497 -24.62 31.84 15.62
C PRO A 497 -25.31 32.00 16.96
N ARG A 498 -24.78 31.33 18.00
CA ARG A 498 -25.18 31.62 19.37
C ARG A 498 -25.02 33.12 19.51
N ARG A 499 -26.14 33.85 19.62
CA ARG A 499 -26.11 35.26 19.99
C ARG A 499 -25.35 35.32 21.30
N CYS A 500 -24.10 35.74 21.22
CA CYS A 500 -23.33 36.13 22.38
C CYS A 500 -24.14 37.28 23.01
N ARG A 501 -24.84 37.01 24.12
CA ARG A 501 -25.46 38.07 24.91
C ARG A 501 -24.29 38.87 25.48
N VAL A 502 -23.97 39.98 24.82
CA VAL A 502 -23.12 41.02 25.38
C VAL A 502 -23.83 41.54 26.63
N ALA A 503 -23.19 41.40 27.79
CA ALA A 503 -23.66 41.99 29.03
C ALA A 503 -23.72 43.52 28.86
N PRO A 504 -24.72 44.22 29.45
CA PRO A 504 -24.79 45.67 29.32
C PRO A 504 -23.57 46.30 30.00
N SER A 505 -22.85 47.15 29.25
CA SER A 505 -21.76 47.97 29.78
C SER A 505 -22.26 48.86 30.93
N GLU A 506 -21.66 48.73 32.10
CA GLU A 506 -21.84 49.66 33.20
C GLU A 506 -21.43 51.06 32.75
N ARG A 507 -22.39 51.98 32.71
CA ARG A 507 -22.11 53.41 32.56
C ARG A 507 -21.65 53.95 33.91
N GLY A 508 -20.49 54.61 33.88
CA GLY A 508 -19.84 55.18 35.05
C GLY A 508 -20.73 56.12 35.84
N ARG A 509 -20.58 56.04 37.17
CA ARG A 509 -20.93 57.11 38.09
C ARG A 509 -19.76 58.10 38.18
N PRO A 510 -20.03 59.42 38.27
CA PRO A 510 -19.00 60.39 38.58
C PRO A 510 -18.63 60.34 40.06
N LEU A 511 -17.36 60.64 40.33
CA LEU A 511 -16.74 60.77 41.65
C LEU A 511 -17.40 61.87 42.48
N THR A 512 -17.78 61.53 43.71
CA THR A 512 -17.74 62.39 44.91
C THR A 512 -17.38 61.52 46.10
#